data_AF-A0A8H8UIZ5-F1
#
_entry.id   AF-A0A8H8UIZ5-F1
#
_cell.length_a   1.000
_cell.length_b   1.000
_cell.length_c   1.000
_cell.angle_alpha   90.00
_cell.angle_beta   90.00
_cell.angle_gamma   90.00
#
_symmetry.space_group_name_H-M   'P 1'
#
loop_
_entity.id
_entity.type
_entity.pdbx_description
1 polymer ?
#
loop_
_entity_poly.entity_id
_entity_poly.type
_entity_poly.pdbx_seq_one_letter_code
_entity_poly.pdbx_strand_id
1 'polypeptide(L)'
;MEETQIPITGLEELESHLKHIIDEPDTPLNANLFDEVELQLTGIYTLSQGSAPMLIKSYTLSTGPDIIACGSDPPISNSNIPPLIPRLLPNVTQILLTYDKDPAILASLSIKLLRPVQFTQALTLASEDALVQALRSHAPSANILGITVLEKASRSPGDTAILSIMKGVVQSYVRIWLSTPHVEVGEKATKVLGDLLEVDCDKRSSAGIDTRMSGIQLAGTPPGQGLLWRRIFQDRDIYGLIFSLCSFKTVGTEEDQLDERQKSLAQGRLLRILPRLAALDFHTVTHTQFPEMEAQYGLQDGDHGLLFFAMVDMVDKQDILMHLNLIDIFIELLGNMSMIEVTQTTLEYLATLTKKVAGSDGALYQSLEAISVSPDAPPDLVELLVKLSRYQ
;
A
#
# COMPACT_ATOMS: atom_id res chain seq x y z
N MET A 1 36.40 0.29 -6.97
CA MET A 1 36.16 -0.75 -7.99
C MET A 1 35.15 -0.18 -8.95
N GLU A 2 35.53 0.09 -10.19
CA GLU A 2 34.59 0.43 -11.25
C GLU A 2 33.70 -0.80 -11.49
N GLU A 3 32.40 -0.69 -11.21
CA GLU A 3 31.44 -1.68 -11.66
C GLU A 3 31.46 -1.69 -13.18
N THR A 4 31.96 -2.80 -13.75
CA THR A 4 32.04 -2.96 -15.19
C THR A 4 30.62 -3.08 -15.73
N GLN A 5 30.15 -2.06 -16.46
CA GLN A 5 28.85 -2.08 -17.10
C GLN A 5 28.81 -3.21 -18.13
N ILE A 6 27.80 -4.07 -18.03
CA ILE A 6 27.64 -5.20 -18.95
C ILE A 6 26.82 -4.68 -20.15
N PRO A 7 27.28 -4.85 -21.40
CA PRO A 7 26.54 -4.41 -22.57
C PRO A 7 25.16 -5.07 -22.62
N ILE A 8 24.15 -4.28 -22.98
CA ILE A 8 22.75 -4.73 -23.07
C ILE A 8 22.40 -4.94 -24.53
N THR A 9 22.11 -6.18 -24.90
CA THR A 9 21.67 -6.54 -26.24
C THR A 9 20.29 -5.92 -26.52
N GLY A 10 20.09 -5.35 -27.71
CA GLY A 10 18.81 -4.77 -28.12
C GLY A 10 18.56 -3.33 -27.64
N LEU A 11 19.48 -2.72 -26.89
CA LEU A 11 19.28 -1.39 -26.31
C LEU A 11 19.19 -0.28 -27.37
N GLU A 12 20.09 -0.29 -28.36
CA GLU A 12 20.10 0.72 -29.43
C GLU A 12 18.86 0.57 -30.32
N GLU A 13 18.45 -0.67 -30.57
CA GLU A 13 17.23 -1.00 -31.31
C GLU A 13 15.98 -0.53 -30.55
N LEU A 14 15.92 -0.75 -29.23
CA LEU A 14 14.83 -0.26 -28.39
C LEU A 14 14.77 1.27 -28.40
N GLU A 15 15.90 1.96 -28.25
CA GLU A 15 15.96 3.43 -28.30
C GLU A 15 15.50 4.00 -29.64
N SER A 16 15.95 3.39 -30.74
CA SER A 16 15.50 3.75 -32.08
C SER A 16 14.00 3.53 -32.25
N HIS A 17 13.48 2.40 -31.74
CA HIS A 17 12.06 2.09 -31.78
C HIS A 17 11.21 3.08 -30.96
N LEU A 18 11.64 3.44 -29.74
CA LEU A 18 10.96 4.45 -28.92
C LEU A 18 10.89 5.82 -29.62
N LYS A 19 11.99 6.24 -30.27
CA LYS A 19 11.99 7.49 -31.06
C LYS A 19 11.03 7.41 -32.25
N HIS A 20 11.00 6.28 -32.95
CA HIS A 20 10.06 6.09 -34.06
C HIS A 20 8.60 6.15 -33.60
N ILE A 21 8.26 5.61 -32.42
CA ILE A 21 6.91 5.73 -31.85
C ILE A 21 6.58 7.18 -31.49
N ILE A 22 7.55 7.94 -30.99
CA ILE A 22 7.37 9.37 -30.70
C ILE A 22 7.06 10.15 -31.98
N ASP A 23 7.74 9.84 -33.08
CA ASP A 23 7.53 10.48 -34.38
C ASP A 23 6.24 9.99 -35.08
N GLU A 24 5.90 8.71 -34.93
CA GLU A 24 4.75 8.03 -35.53
C GLU A 24 3.96 7.24 -34.44
N PRO A 25 3.04 7.89 -33.70
CA PRO A 25 2.34 7.29 -32.54
C PRO A 25 1.50 6.03 -32.84
N ASP A 26 1.10 5.83 -34.09
CA ASP A 26 0.35 4.64 -34.51
C ASP A 26 1.23 3.37 -34.57
N THR A 27 2.56 3.53 -34.51
CA THR A 27 3.54 2.44 -34.53
C THR A 27 3.28 1.44 -33.39
N PRO A 28 3.13 0.13 -33.68
CA PRO A 28 2.93 -0.88 -32.64
C PRO A 28 4.19 -1.11 -31.82
N LEU A 29 4.04 -1.31 -30.50
CA LEU A 29 5.14 -1.70 -29.62
C LEU A 29 5.72 -3.06 -30.01
N ASN A 30 7.05 -3.13 -30.15
CA ASN A 30 7.76 -4.38 -30.37
C ASN A 30 8.03 -5.09 -29.04
N ALA A 31 7.06 -5.88 -28.57
CA ALA A 31 7.13 -6.59 -27.28
C ALA A 31 8.44 -7.38 -27.08
N ASN A 32 8.96 -8.02 -28.13
CA ASN A 32 10.20 -8.80 -28.04
C ASN A 32 11.41 -7.93 -27.66
N LEU A 33 11.51 -6.71 -28.17
CA LEU A 33 12.61 -5.79 -27.82
C LEU A 33 12.52 -5.34 -26.36
N PHE A 34 11.31 -5.06 -25.88
CA PHE A 34 11.10 -4.71 -24.48
C PHE A 34 11.45 -5.87 -23.57
N ASP A 35 10.94 -7.07 -23.85
CA ASP A 35 11.19 -8.27 -23.06
C ASP A 35 12.68 -8.63 -23.01
N GLU A 36 13.40 -8.55 -24.14
CA GLU A 36 14.82 -8.84 -24.22
C GLU A 36 15.66 -7.89 -23.35
N VAL A 37 15.40 -6.59 -23.43
CA VAL A 37 16.08 -5.60 -22.58
C VAL A 37 15.69 -5.79 -21.12
N GLU A 38 14.41 -5.97 -20.85
CA GLU A 38 13.87 -6.13 -19.50
C GLU A 38 14.39 -7.38 -18.75
N LEU A 39 14.59 -8.50 -19.44
CA LEU A 39 15.16 -9.72 -18.88
C LEU A 39 16.59 -9.48 -18.39
N GLN A 40 17.38 -8.75 -19.17
CA GLN A 40 18.76 -8.38 -18.82
C GLN A 40 18.81 -7.44 -17.61
N LEU A 41 17.76 -6.67 -17.33
CA LEU A 41 17.65 -5.82 -16.13
C LEU A 41 17.22 -6.57 -14.86
N THR A 42 16.67 -7.78 -15.00
CA THR A 42 16.04 -8.51 -13.89
C THR A 42 16.97 -9.58 -13.28
N GLY A 43 18.08 -9.92 -13.94
CA GLY A 43 19.10 -10.83 -13.42
C GLY A 43 18.69 -12.31 -13.32
N ILE A 44 17.54 -12.72 -13.89
CA ILE A 44 17.07 -14.10 -13.85
C ILE A 44 17.62 -14.87 -15.07
N TYR A 45 18.89 -15.25 -14.99
CA TYR A 45 19.36 -16.51 -15.58
C TYR A 45 19.82 -17.41 -14.44
N THR A 46 18.88 -18.05 -13.76
CA THR A 46 19.16 -19.33 -13.09
C THR A 46 18.04 -20.33 -13.41
N LEU A 47 18.47 -21.40 -14.09
CA LEU A 47 17.81 -22.70 -14.25
C LEU A 47 16.61 -22.78 -15.21
N SER A 48 16.91 -23.05 -16.48
CA SER A 48 16.05 -23.89 -17.33
C SER A 48 16.87 -24.53 -18.44
N GLN A 49 17.60 -25.60 -18.13
CA GLN A 49 17.66 -26.77 -19.01
C GLN A 49 17.73 -28.05 -18.15
N GLY A 50 16.71 -28.89 -18.27
CA GLY A 50 16.81 -30.33 -18.03
C GLY A 50 16.09 -30.90 -16.81
N SER A 51 14.93 -31.52 -17.09
CA SER A 51 14.34 -32.70 -16.42
C SER A 51 13.39 -32.49 -15.22
N ALA A 52 12.17 -33.02 -15.41
CA ALA A 52 11.10 -33.20 -14.41
C ALA A 52 11.27 -34.54 -13.62
N PRO A 53 10.28 -35.00 -12.82
CA PRO A 53 9.97 -34.58 -11.44
C PRO A 53 10.07 -35.76 -10.44
N MET A 54 10.46 -35.55 -9.17
CA MET A 54 9.98 -36.36 -8.02
C MET A 54 10.53 -35.94 -6.65
N LEU A 55 9.60 -35.86 -5.68
CA LEU A 55 9.63 -36.29 -4.28
C LEU A 55 10.81 -35.94 -3.33
N ILE A 56 10.45 -35.16 -2.30
CA ILE A 56 10.80 -35.27 -0.87
C ILE A 56 12.07 -36.09 -0.53
N LYS A 57 13.09 -35.41 0.01
CA LYS A 57 13.78 -35.81 1.26
C LYS A 57 14.72 -34.72 1.79
N SER A 58 14.87 -34.79 3.11
CA SER A 58 15.47 -33.86 4.04
C SER A 58 16.96 -34.11 4.35
N TYR A 59 17.63 -33.05 4.82
CA TYR A 59 18.80 -32.99 5.73
C TYR A 59 20.24 -33.34 5.26
N THR A 60 21.16 -32.48 5.74
CA THR A 60 22.56 -32.65 6.23
C THR A 60 23.78 -32.25 5.37
N LEU A 61 24.71 -31.57 6.07
CA LEU A 61 26.01 -30.99 5.68
C LEU A 61 27.06 -32.04 5.25
N SER A 62 28.01 -31.68 4.36
CA SER A 62 29.48 -31.80 4.59
C SER A 62 30.35 -31.40 3.37
N THR A 63 31.31 -30.49 3.61
CA THR A 63 32.72 -30.38 3.14
C THR A 63 33.24 -30.97 1.80
N GLY A 64 33.96 -30.13 1.02
CA GLY A 64 35.22 -30.51 0.31
C GLY A 64 35.25 -30.37 -1.23
N PRO A 65 36.41 -30.07 -1.87
CA PRO A 65 36.51 -29.10 -2.99
C PRO A 65 36.83 -29.67 -4.39
N ASP A 66 36.85 -28.73 -5.36
CA ASP A 66 37.32 -28.77 -6.76
C ASP A 66 36.39 -29.35 -7.84
N ILE A 67 35.89 -28.48 -8.73
CA ILE A 67 35.77 -28.70 -10.20
C ILE A 67 35.58 -27.32 -10.89
N ILE A 68 36.62 -26.94 -11.66
CA ILE A 68 36.63 -26.34 -13.01
C ILE A 68 35.66 -25.18 -13.31
N ALA A 69 36.27 -24.02 -13.57
CA ALA A 69 35.67 -22.86 -14.21
C ALA A 69 35.11 -23.19 -15.61
N CYS A 70 33.79 -23.13 -15.76
CA CYS A 70 33.13 -22.77 -17.02
C CYS A 70 32.47 -21.40 -16.81
N GLY A 71 32.73 -20.48 -17.73
CA GLY A 71 32.43 -19.05 -17.61
C GLY A 71 31.03 -18.75 -17.09
N SER A 72 30.99 -18.22 -15.87
CA SER A 72 29.85 -17.52 -15.33
C SER A 72 29.94 -16.07 -15.83
N ASP A 73 29.14 -15.72 -16.83
CA ASP A 73 28.82 -14.30 -17.05
C ASP A 73 28.25 -13.75 -15.73
N PRO A 74 28.74 -12.59 -15.26
CA PRO A 74 28.30 -12.05 -13.98
C PRO A 74 26.79 -11.75 -14.03
N PRO A 75 26.05 -12.03 -12.96
CA PRO A 75 24.63 -11.70 -12.89
C PRO A 75 24.47 -10.19 -13.02
N ILE A 76 23.80 -9.75 -14.08
CA ILE A 76 23.47 -8.34 -14.29
C ILE A 76 22.51 -7.92 -13.17
N SER A 77 23.01 -7.20 -12.17
CA SER A 77 22.27 -6.89 -10.95
C SER A 77 22.33 -5.38 -10.65
N ASN A 78 21.27 -4.64 -10.98
CA ASN A 78 21.01 -3.23 -10.62
C ASN A 78 22.03 -2.14 -11.05
N SER A 79 23.31 -2.44 -11.25
CA SER A 79 24.37 -1.50 -11.67
C SER A 79 24.17 -0.97 -13.10
N ASN A 80 23.48 -1.75 -13.94
CA ASN A 80 23.15 -1.38 -15.31
C ASN A 80 21.95 -0.44 -15.42
N ILE A 81 21.14 -0.24 -14.37
CA ILE A 81 19.94 0.61 -14.46
C ILE A 81 20.28 2.11 -14.53
N PRO A 82 21.15 2.68 -13.66
CA PRO A 82 21.40 4.13 -13.64
C PRO A 82 21.80 4.75 -15.00
N PRO A 83 22.67 4.12 -15.81
CA PRO A 83 23.03 4.66 -17.13
C PRO A 83 21.87 4.68 -18.16
N LEU A 84 20.86 3.82 -17.98
CA LEU A 84 19.72 3.71 -18.90
C LEU A 84 18.62 4.71 -18.62
N ILE A 85 18.52 5.18 -17.38
CA ILE A 85 17.50 6.16 -16.97
C ILE A 85 17.48 7.38 -17.91
N PRO A 86 18.59 8.10 -18.13
CA PRO A 86 18.55 9.27 -19.03
C PRO A 86 18.30 8.92 -20.50
N ARG A 87 18.53 7.67 -20.91
CA ARG A 87 18.39 7.23 -22.30
C ARG A 87 16.97 6.77 -22.64
N LEU A 88 16.36 6.00 -21.75
CA LEU A 88 15.07 5.34 -21.97
C LEU A 88 13.91 6.05 -21.29
N LEU A 89 14.06 6.43 -20.02
CA LEU A 89 12.92 6.87 -19.20
C LEU A 89 12.22 8.13 -19.75
N PRO A 90 12.91 9.17 -20.27
CA PRO A 90 12.25 10.30 -20.90
C PRO A 90 11.38 9.90 -22.10
N ASN A 91 11.91 9.06 -22.99
CA ASN A 91 11.18 8.62 -24.19
C ASN A 91 9.96 7.77 -23.83
N VAL A 92 10.12 6.81 -22.90
CA VAL A 92 9.01 5.99 -22.41
C VAL A 92 7.94 6.85 -21.74
N THR A 93 8.34 7.85 -20.95
CA THR A 93 7.41 8.78 -20.30
C THR A 93 6.63 9.61 -21.32
N GLN A 94 7.29 10.12 -22.36
CA GLN A 94 6.63 10.87 -23.42
C GLN A 94 5.57 10.03 -24.16
N ILE A 95 5.89 8.77 -24.45
CA ILE A 95 4.94 7.84 -25.07
C ILE A 95 3.77 7.58 -24.13
N LEU A 96 4.03 7.23 -22.86
CA LEU A 96 3.00 6.94 -21.86
C LEU A 96 1.94 8.05 -21.69
N LEU A 97 2.30 9.31 -21.90
CA LEU A 97 1.37 10.45 -21.80
C LEU A 97 0.35 10.52 -22.93
N THR A 98 0.68 9.93 -24.09
CA THR A 98 -0.12 10.01 -25.32
C THR A 98 -0.64 8.66 -25.81
N TYR A 99 -0.15 7.57 -25.23
CA TYR A 99 -0.47 6.20 -25.64
C TYR A 99 -1.89 5.82 -25.25
N ASP A 100 -2.70 5.44 -26.25
CA ASP A 100 -4.13 5.13 -26.12
C ASP A 100 -4.44 3.63 -26.01
N LYS A 101 -3.44 2.77 -26.25
CA LYS A 101 -3.51 1.30 -26.10
C LYS A 101 -3.05 0.88 -24.69
N ASP A 102 -3.12 -0.42 -24.40
CA ASP A 102 -2.65 -0.97 -23.12
C ASP A 102 -1.15 -0.66 -22.88
N PRO A 103 -0.81 0.13 -21.84
CA PRO A 103 0.56 0.54 -21.58
C PRO A 103 1.38 -0.50 -20.79
N ALA A 104 0.91 -1.74 -20.63
CA ALA A 104 1.55 -2.76 -19.78
C ALA A 104 3.07 -2.90 -19.99
N ILE A 105 3.51 -2.98 -21.25
CA ILE A 105 4.93 -3.15 -21.60
C ILE A 105 5.74 -1.89 -21.23
N LEU A 106 5.23 -0.71 -21.55
CA LEU A 106 5.87 0.57 -21.20
C LEU A 106 5.94 0.75 -19.68
N ALA A 107 4.86 0.42 -18.97
CA ALA A 107 4.77 0.52 -17.52
C ALA A 107 5.74 -0.43 -16.81
N SER A 108 5.90 -1.67 -17.30
CA SER A 108 6.86 -2.65 -16.77
C SER A 108 8.29 -2.11 -16.81
N LEU A 109 8.72 -1.62 -17.98
CA LEU A 109 10.05 -1.04 -18.15
C LEU A 109 10.23 0.21 -17.27
N SER A 110 9.25 1.11 -17.24
CA SER A 110 9.27 2.30 -16.39
C SER A 110 9.42 1.93 -14.91
N ILE A 111 8.68 0.94 -14.40
CA ILE A 111 8.79 0.49 -13.01
C ILE A 111 10.22 0.02 -12.69
N LYS A 112 10.85 -0.72 -13.61
CA LYS A 112 12.25 -1.18 -13.46
C LYS A 112 13.23 -0.01 -13.45
N LEU A 113 13.13 0.90 -14.44
CA LEU A 113 13.99 2.08 -14.56
C LEU A 113 13.82 3.05 -13.39
N LEU A 114 12.61 3.15 -12.84
CA LEU A 114 12.33 4.03 -11.72
C LEU A 114 12.95 3.53 -10.42
N ARG A 115 13.28 2.24 -10.22
CA ARG A 115 13.77 1.70 -8.92
C ARG A 115 14.80 2.60 -8.19
N PRO A 116 15.90 3.02 -8.82
CA PRO A 116 16.90 3.90 -8.19
C PRO A 116 16.51 5.39 -8.15
N VAL A 117 15.49 5.82 -8.90
CA VAL A 117 15.07 7.22 -9.00
C VAL A 117 14.40 7.68 -7.69
N GLN A 118 14.73 8.88 -7.21
CA GLN A 118 14.11 9.50 -6.03
C GLN A 118 12.73 10.09 -6.37
N PHE A 119 11.90 10.38 -5.36
CA PHE A 119 10.56 10.92 -5.59
C PHE A 119 10.60 12.25 -6.35
N THR A 120 11.37 13.24 -5.87
CA THR A 120 11.52 14.54 -6.53
C THR A 120 12.08 14.46 -7.94
N GLN A 121 12.99 13.53 -8.21
CA GLN A 121 13.50 13.26 -9.56
C GLN A 121 12.42 12.65 -10.47
N ALA A 122 11.54 11.78 -9.95
CA ALA A 122 10.42 11.27 -10.73
C ALA A 122 9.44 12.39 -11.10
N LEU A 123 9.24 13.37 -10.21
CA LEU A 123 8.40 14.54 -10.48
C LEU A 123 8.96 15.48 -11.54
N THR A 124 10.27 15.44 -11.83
CA THR A 124 10.82 16.21 -12.98
C THR A 124 10.49 15.58 -14.33
N LEU A 125 10.07 14.31 -14.34
CA LEU A 125 9.70 13.56 -15.53
C LEU A 125 8.17 13.45 -15.69
N ALA A 126 7.45 13.29 -14.58
CA ALA A 126 5.99 13.20 -14.55
C ALA A 126 5.39 14.31 -13.69
N SER A 127 4.61 15.20 -14.32
CA SER A 127 3.88 16.27 -13.63
C SER A 127 2.78 15.73 -12.72
N GLU A 128 2.18 16.60 -11.89
CA GLU A 128 1.00 16.24 -11.09
C GLU A 128 -0.15 15.73 -11.97
N ASP A 129 -0.41 16.40 -13.10
CA ASP A 129 -1.46 16.01 -14.05
C ASP A 129 -1.20 14.63 -14.67
N ALA A 130 0.07 14.32 -14.99
CA ALA A 130 0.46 13.00 -15.49
C ALA A 130 0.20 11.90 -14.45
N LEU A 131 0.50 12.16 -13.17
CA LEU A 131 0.21 11.23 -12.09
C LEU A 131 -1.30 11.05 -11.89
N VAL A 132 -2.07 12.13 -11.95
CA VAL A 132 -3.54 12.07 -11.89
C VAL A 132 -4.09 11.24 -13.06
N GLN A 133 -3.60 11.45 -14.28
CA GLN A 133 -3.98 10.67 -15.45
C GLN A 133 -3.66 9.17 -15.27
N ALA A 134 -2.45 8.84 -14.78
CA ALA A 134 -2.05 7.46 -14.52
C ALA A 134 -2.94 6.78 -13.46
N LEU A 135 -3.28 7.48 -12.38
CA LEU A 135 -4.16 6.98 -11.32
C LEU A 135 -5.62 6.81 -11.76
N ARG A 136 -6.08 7.61 -12.75
CA ARG A 136 -7.44 7.54 -13.30
C ARG A 136 -7.59 6.65 -14.52
N SER A 137 -6.48 6.14 -15.07
CA SER A 137 -6.50 5.25 -16.22
C SER A 137 -7.30 3.98 -15.93
N HIS A 138 -8.00 3.46 -16.95
CA HIS A 138 -8.65 2.15 -16.88
C HIS A 138 -7.64 0.99 -16.98
N ALA A 139 -6.39 1.26 -17.35
CA ALA A 139 -5.34 0.26 -17.43
C ALA A 139 -4.71 0.03 -16.04
N PRO A 140 -4.78 -1.19 -15.48
CA PRO A 140 -4.20 -1.48 -14.16
C PRO A 140 -2.68 -1.25 -14.13
N SER A 141 -1.99 -1.49 -15.25
CA SER A 141 -0.55 -1.24 -15.41
C SER A 141 -0.18 0.24 -15.22
N ALA A 142 -1.01 1.16 -15.75
CA ALA A 142 -0.84 2.60 -15.55
C ALA A 142 -1.10 3.00 -14.08
N ASN A 143 -2.13 2.44 -13.45
CA ASN A 143 -2.39 2.71 -12.03
C ASN A 143 -1.23 2.23 -11.16
N ILE A 144 -0.71 1.02 -11.40
CA ILE A 144 0.44 0.46 -10.67
C ILE A 144 1.68 1.34 -10.87
N LEU A 145 1.94 1.83 -12.08
CA LEU A 145 3.04 2.76 -12.34
C LEU A 145 2.87 4.05 -11.53
N GLY A 146 1.67 4.68 -11.56
CA GLY A 146 1.37 5.87 -10.77
C GLY A 146 1.59 5.64 -9.28
N ILE A 147 1.04 4.55 -8.72
CA ILE A 147 1.22 4.16 -7.32
C ILE A 147 2.70 3.89 -7.01
N THR A 148 3.48 3.31 -7.93
CA THR A 148 4.91 3.07 -7.77
C THR A 148 5.72 4.37 -7.70
N VAL A 149 5.31 5.42 -8.42
CA VAL A 149 5.92 6.75 -8.27
C VAL A 149 5.60 7.33 -6.90
N LEU A 150 4.36 7.24 -6.43
CA LEU A 150 3.96 7.73 -5.11
C LEU A 150 4.61 6.96 -3.96
N GLU A 151 4.81 5.64 -4.12
CA GLU A 151 5.54 4.79 -3.17
C GLU A 151 6.95 5.31 -2.89
N LYS A 152 7.57 6.05 -3.82
CA LYS A 152 8.89 6.65 -3.58
C LYS A 152 8.86 7.69 -2.46
N ALA A 153 7.72 8.35 -2.25
CA ALA A 153 7.61 9.36 -1.21
C ALA A 153 7.71 8.78 0.20
N SER A 154 7.43 7.48 0.39
CA SER A 154 7.60 6.81 1.70
C SER A 154 9.06 6.60 2.08
N ARG A 155 10.04 6.93 1.21
CA ARG A 155 11.46 6.83 1.53
C ARG A 155 11.94 7.94 2.48
N SER A 156 11.24 9.06 2.56
CA SER A 156 11.59 10.15 3.47
C SER A 156 10.37 10.97 3.92
N PRO A 157 10.37 11.49 5.16
CA PRO A 157 9.35 12.43 5.61
C PRO A 157 9.23 13.68 4.73
N GLY A 158 10.35 14.16 4.18
CA GLY A 158 10.38 15.32 3.30
C GLY A 158 9.63 15.08 1.99
N ASP A 159 9.83 13.92 1.35
CA ASP A 159 9.12 13.56 0.13
C ASP A 159 7.62 13.33 0.39
N THR A 160 7.26 12.73 1.54
CA THR A 160 5.85 12.58 1.92
C THR A 160 5.18 13.93 2.18
N ALA A 161 5.90 14.90 2.77
CA ALA A 161 5.43 16.26 2.92
C ALA A 161 5.19 16.94 1.54
N ILE A 162 6.05 16.70 0.55
CA ILE A 162 5.82 17.17 -0.83
C ILE A 162 4.57 16.52 -1.42
N LEU A 163 4.35 15.22 -1.23
CA LEU A 163 3.13 14.58 -1.71
C LEU A 163 1.86 15.18 -1.07
N SER A 164 1.92 15.56 0.22
CA SER A 164 0.78 16.10 0.96
C SER A 164 0.23 17.43 0.41
N ILE A 165 1.05 18.21 -0.31
CA ILE A 165 0.63 19.48 -0.92
C ILE A 165 -0.06 19.27 -2.28
N MET A 166 0.12 18.11 -2.91
CA MET A 166 -0.44 17.76 -4.23
C MET A 166 -1.89 17.25 -4.08
N LYS A 167 -2.83 18.14 -3.70
CA LYS A 167 -4.22 17.76 -3.36
C LYS A 167 -4.88 16.86 -4.43
N GLY A 168 -4.74 17.21 -5.72
CA GLY A 168 -5.34 16.45 -6.82
C GLY A 168 -4.80 15.02 -6.96
N VAL A 169 -3.51 14.83 -6.69
CA VAL A 169 -2.86 13.52 -6.69
C VAL A 169 -3.34 12.69 -5.50
N VAL A 170 -3.34 13.26 -4.29
CA VAL A 170 -3.80 12.53 -3.09
C VAL A 170 -5.28 12.13 -3.20
N GLN A 171 -6.13 13.04 -3.68
CA GLN A 171 -7.55 12.73 -3.91
C GLN A 171 -7.73 11.61 -4.95
N SER A 172 -6.98 11.67 -6.06
CA SER A 172 -7.04 10.63 -7.10
C SER A 172 -6.49 9.29 -6.59
N TYR A 173 -5.48 9.33 -5.70
CA TYR A 173 -4.93 8.16 -5.04
C TYR A 173 -5.93 7.48 -4.10
N VAL A 174 -6.59 8.26 -3.22
CA VAL A 174 -7.64 7.72 -2.33
C VAL A 174 -8.79 7.13 -3.12
N ARG A 175 -9.17 7.79 -4.23
CA ARG A 175 -10.18 7.25 -5.14
C ARG A 175 -9.77 5.90 -5.71
N ILE A 176 -8.63 5.81 -6.40
CA ILE A 176 -8.21 4.55 -7.03
C ILE A 176 -7.99 3.44 -6.01
N TRP A 177 -7.47 3.77 -4.81
CA TRP A 177 -7.31 2.83 -3.71
C TRP A 177 -8.62 2.13 -3.37
N LEU A 178 -9.70 2.89 -3.20
CA LEU A 178 -10.99 2.35 -2.77
C LEU A 178 -11.85 1.85 -3.94
N SER A 179 -11.83 2.51 -5.10
CA SER A 179 -12.77 2.24 -6.21
C SER A 179 -12.28 1.22 -7.24
N THR A 180 -10.99 0.90 -7.31
CA THR A 180 -10.47 0.03 -8.37
C THR A 180 -11.07 -1.38 -8.30
N PRO A 181 -11.54 -1.96 -9.42
CA PRO A 181 -11.98 -3.35 -9.46
C PRO A 181 -10.80 -4.34 -9.45
N HIS A 182 -9.59 -3.88 -9.74
CA HIS A 182 -8.39 -4.71 -9.81
C HIS A 182 -7.80 -4.96 -8.42
N VAL A 183 -7.68 -6.24 -8.04
CA VAL A 183 -7.19 -6.63 -6.72
C VAL A 183 -5.75 -6.15 -6.52
N GLU A 184 -4.86 -6.41 -7.49
CA GLU A 184 -3.45 -6.05 -7.38
C GLU A 184 -3.21 -4.53 -7.22
N VAL A 185 -4.03 -3.70 -7.86
CA VAL A 185 -3.96 -2.24 -7.74
C VAL A 185 -4.37 -1.82 -6.32
N GLY A 186 -5.48 -2.36 -5.83
CA GLY A 186 -6.00 -2.06 -4.49
C GLY A 186 -5.06 -2.52 -3.37
N GLU A 187 -4.48 -3.71 -3.48
CA GLU A 187 -3.49 -4.22 -2.50
C GLU A 187 -2.24 -3.35 -2.47
N LYS A 188 -1.69 -3.00 -3.65
CA LYS A 188 -0.52 -2.12 -3.72
C LYS A 188 -0.82 -0.75 -3.12
N ALA A 189 -1.98 -0.16 -3.44
CA ALA A 189 -2.39 1.12 -2.87
C ALA A 189 -2.60 1.05 -1.34
N THR A 190 -3.18 -0.04 -0.82
CA THR A 190 -3.35 -0.23 0.62
C THR A 190 -1.99 -0.26 1.33
N LYS A 191 -1.04 -1.04 0.81
CA LYS A 191 0.32 -1.11 1.35
C LYS A 191 1.01 0.26 1.31
N VAL A 192 1.01 0.91 0.14
CA VAL A 192 1.70 2.19 -0.07
C VAL A 192 1.09 3.29 0.80
N LEU A 193 -0.23 3.30 1.01
CA LEU A 193 -0.89 4.26 1.90
C LEU A 193 -0.40 4.10 3.34
N GLY A 194 -0.31 2.85 3.81
CA GLY A 194 0.19 2.57 5.16
C GLY A 194 1.66 2.98 5.30
N ASP A 195 2.49 2.70 4.30
CA ASP A 195 3.92 3.06 4.31
C ASP A 195 4.11 4.58 4.32
N LEU A 196 3.31 5.33 3.56
CA LEU A 196 3.32 6.79 3.53
C LEU A 196 2.89 7.39 4.88
N LEU A 197 1.78 6.91 5.45
CA LEU A 197 1.27 7.42 6.72
C LEU A 197 2.17 7.04 7.91
N GLU A 198 2.81 5.87 7.87
CA GLU A 198 3.80 5.50 8.88
C GLU A 198 5.01 6.44 8.87
N VAL A 199 5.51 6.79 7.68
CA VAL A 199 6.66 7.69 7.50
C VAL A 199 6.32 9.13 7.86
N ASP A 200 5.10 9.58 7.57
CA ASP A 200 4.62 10.93 7.91
C ASP A 200 4.16 11.08 9.37
N CYS A 201 3.97 10.00 10.13
CA CYS A 201 3.50 10.08 11.51
C CYS A 201 4.46 10.92 12.39
N ASP A 202 3.94 12.00 12.97
CA ASP A 202 4.64 12.92 13.89
C ASP A 202 4.61 12.45 15.35
N LYS A 203 3.72 11.49 15.65
CA LYS A 203 3.51 10.90 16.97
C LYS A 203 4.30 9.62 17.22
N ARG A 204 5.29 9.29 16.38
CA ARG A 204 6.18 8.15 16.67
C ARG A 204 6.78 8.37 18.06
N SER A 205 6.29 7.63 19.04
CA SER A 205 6.86 7.61 20.37
C SER A 205 8.33 7.28 20.21
N SER A 206 9.19 8.19 20.65
CA SER A 206 10.63 7.94 20.85
C SER A 206 10.90 6.83 21.89
N ALA A 207 9.85 6.20 22.41
CA ALA A 207 9.87 4.97 23.18
C ALA A 207 9.06 3.90 22.42
N GLY A 208 9.71 2.87 21.86
CA GLY A 208 9.00 1.61 21.59
C GLY A 208 9.41 0.78 20.38
N ILE A 209 10.11 1.34 19.39
CA ILE A 209 10.75 0.52 18.34
C ILE A 209 12.28 0.63 18.47
N ASP A 210 12.75 0.67 19.73
CA ASP A 210 14.05 0.10 20.04
C ASP A 210 13.83 -1.40 20.09
N THR A 211 14.18 -2.04 18.98
CA THR A 211 14.63 -3.42 18.96
C THR A 211 15.31 -3.75 20.29
N ARG A 212 14.70 -4.60 21.12
CA ARG A 212 15.36 -5.26 22.26
C ARG A 212 16.41 -6.27 21.76
N MET A 213 17.20 -5.89 20.77
CA MET A 213 18.34 -6.62 20.24
C MET A 213 19.43 -5.58 19.96
N SER A 214 20.48 -5.65 20.78
CA SER A 214 21.74 -4.91 20.67
C SER A 214 21.64 -3.43 21.05
N GLY A 215 22.15 -3.09 22.25
CA GLY A 215 22.20 -1.75 22.83
C GLY A 215 23.08 -0.74 22.08
N ILE A 216 22.78 -0.51 20.80
CA ILE A 216 23.29 0.57 19.98
C ILE A 216 22.09 1.47 19.70
N GLN A 217 22.02 2.62 20.37
CA GLN A 217 21.11 3.71 20.01
C GLN A 217 21.51 4.20 18.61
N LEU A 218 20.92 3.61 17.58
CA LEU A 218 20.89 4.22 16.26
C LEU A 218 19.98 5.44 16.39
N ALA A 219 20.54 6.63 16.16
CA ALA A 219 19.76 7.85 16.05
C ALA A 219 18.57 7.57 15.11
N GLY A 220 17.36 7.53 15.66
CA GLY A 220 16.15 7.19 14.92
C GLY A 220 15.96 8.14 13.75
N THR A 221 15.36 7.64 12.68
CA THR A 221 14.89 8.47 11.58
C THR A 221 14.05 9.62 12.16
N PRO A 222 14.26 10.89 11.74
CA PRO A 222 13.48 12.00 12.27
C PRO A 222 11.98 11.72 12.08
N PRO A 223 11.13 12.08 13.06
CA PRO A 223 9.70 11.86 12.96
C PRO A 223 9.11 12.60 11.76
N GLY A 224 7.96 12.12 11.30
CA GLY A 224 7.21 12.76 10.24
C GLY A 224 6.59 14.09 10.66
N GLN A 225 5.87 14.75 9.73
CA GLN A 225 5.29 16.08 9.95
C GLN A 225 3.75 16.05 10.11
N GLY A 226 3.14 14.87 9.99
CA GLY A 226 1.69 14.67 10.04
C GLY A 226 0.94 15.44 8.94
N LEU A 227 1.62 15.83 7.85
CA LEU A 227 1.01 16.65 6.80
C LEU A 227 0.09 15.83 5.90
N LEU A 228 0.51 14.61 5.54
CA LEU A 228 -0.33 13.69 4.77
C LEU A 228 -1.47 13.14 5.63
N TRP A 229 -1.24 12.88 6.92
CA TRP A 229 -2.32 12.59 7.87
C TRP A 229 -3.39 13.68 7.85
N ARG A 230 -3.00 14.95 8.00
CA ARG A 230 -3.94 16.07 7.91
C ARG A 230 -4.62 16.15 6.54
N ARG A 231 -3.89 15.92 5.44
CA ARG A 231 -4.48 15.91 4.10
C ARG A 231 -5.57 14.84 3.94
N ILE A 232 -5.41 13.67 4.54
CA ILE A 232 -6.39 12.57 4.38
C ILE A 232 -7.56 12.70 5.35
N PHE A 233 -7.29 13.06 6.62
CA PHE A 233 -8.28 13.03 7.69
C PHE A 233 -8.89 14.40 8.05
N GLN A 234 -8.28 15.51 7.62
CA GLN A 234 -8.74 16.87 7.92
C GLN A 234 -9.05 17.71 6.67
N ASP A 235 -8.86 17.16 5.46
CA ASP A 235 -9.41 17.75 4.23
C ASP A 235 -10.82 17.20 4.03
N ARG A 236 -11.83 18.09 4.06
CA ARG A 236 -13.25 17.70 3.99
C ARG A 236 -13.56 16.86 2.74
N ASP A 237 -12.95 17.18 1.60
CA ASP A 237 -13.26 16.53 0.33
C ASP A 237 -12.69 15.11 0.31
N ILE A 238 -11.46 14.93 0.80
CA ILE A 238 -10.78 13.62 0.83
C ILE A 238 -11.38 12.73 1.92
N TYR A 239 -11.65 13.29 3.10
CA TYR A 239 -12.29 12.56 4.19
C TYR A 239 -13.69 12.09 3.79
N GLY A 240 -14.50 12.99 3.19
CA GLY A 240 -15.83 12.65 2.70
C GLY A 240 -15.82 11.64 1.56
N LEU A 241 -14.77 11.62 0.74
CA LEU A 241 -14.59 10.62 -0.31
C LEU A 241 -14.47 9.21 0.28
N ILE A 242 -13.77 9.03 1.41
CA ILE A 242 -13.62 7.71 2.06
C ILE A 242 -14.99 7.18 2.48
N PHE A 243 -15.80 7.99 3.17
CA PHE A 243 -17.14 7.59 3.58
C PHE A 243 -18.04 7.32 2.37
N SER A 244 -18.00 8.20 1.36
CA SER A 244 -18.78 8.02 0.14
C SER A 244 -18.43 6.71 -0.55
N LEU A 245 -17.16 6.34 -0.67
CA LEU A 245 -16.76 5.11 -1.35
C LEU A 245 -17.02 3.85 -0.52
N CYS A 246 -17.09 3.94 0.82
CA CYS A 246 -17.29 2.79 1.70
C CYS A 246 -18.72 2.62 2.23
N SER A 247 -19.60 3.62 2.12
CA SER A 247 -20.97 3.52 2.62
C SER A 247 -21.93 2.91 1.60
N PHE A 248 -22.81 2.01 2.06
CA PHE A 248 -23.92 1.50 1.24
C PHE A 248 -25.01 2.55 0.95
N LYS A 249 -25.00 3.70 1.65
CA LYS A 249 -25.95 4.80 1.40
C LYS A 249 -25.74 5.51 0.05
N THR A 250 -24.57 5.32 -0.55
CA THR A 250 -24.15 5.95 -1.82
C THR A 250 -23.89 4.89 -2.89
N VAL A 251 -24.59 3.76 -2.82
CA VAL A 251 -24.59 2.76 -3.90
C VAL A 251 -25.27 3.35 -5.12
N GLY A 252 -24.67 3.12 -6.29
CA GLY A 252 -25.31 3.44 -7.56
C GLY A 252 -24.41 3.17 -8.74
N THR A 253 -24.83 3.65 -9.91
CA THR A 253 -24.19 3.36 -11.22
C THR A 253 -23.72 4.60 -11.95
N GLU A 254 -23.83 5.77 -11.31
CA GLU A 254 -23.30 7.02 -11.85
C GLU A 254 -21.76 7.03 -11.83
N GLU A 255 -21.14 7.93 -12.61
CA GLU A 255 -19.68 8.00 -12.87
C GLU A 255 -18.81 8.10 -11.59
N ASP A 256 -19.41 8.49 -10.46
CA ASP A 256 -18.75 8.64 -9.16
C ASP A 256 -19.24 7.66 -8.08
N GLN A 257 -20.14 6.74 -8.43
CA GLN A 257 -20.73 5.78 -7.51
C GLN A 257 -20.16 4.38 -7.72
N LEU A 258 -20.22 3.58 -6.66
CA LEU A 258 -19.79 2.18 -6.68
C LEU A 258 -21.02 1.28 -6.55
N ASP A 259 -21.02 0.18 -7.30
CA ASP A 259 -21.98 -0.90 -7.07
C ASP A 259 -21.70 -1.62 -5.75
N GLU A 260 -22.63 -2.48 -5.31
CA GLU A 260 -22.52 -3.19 -4.03
C GLU A 260 -21.22 -4.01 -3.92
N ARG A 261 -20.82 -4.67 -5.01
CA ARG A 261 -19.60 -5.49 -5.03
C ARG A 261 -18.36 -4.62 -4.83
N GLN A 262 -18.29 -3.48 -5.52
CA GLN A 262 -17.20 -2.52 -5.39
C GLN A 262 -17.19 -1.87 -4.00
N LYS A 263 -18.36 -1.64 -3.37
CA LYS A 263 -18.42 -1.21 -1.96
C LYS A 263 -17.78 -2.24 -1.04
N SER A 264 -18.13 -3.53 -1.16
CA SER A 264 -17.53 -4.58 -0.31
C SER A 264 -16.00 -4.64 -0.48
N LEU A 265 -15.50 -4.45 -1.71
CA LEU A 265 -14.04 -4.35 -1.95
C LEU A 265 -13.42 -3.11 -1.29
N ALA A 266 -14.05 -1.94 -1.41
CA ALA A 266 -13.60 -0.71 -0.78
C ALA A 266 -13.57 -0.83 0.75
N GLN A 267 -14.63 -1.38 1.34
CA GLN A 267 -14.76 -1.66 2.77
C GLN A 267 -13.67 -2.62 3.25
N GLY A 268 -13.43 -3.72 2.53
CA GLY A 268 -12.38 -4.68 2.86
C GLY A 268 -10.98 -4.04 2.89
N ARG A 269 -10.69 -3.13 1.94
CA ARG A 269 -9.42 -2.37 1.89
C ARG A 269 -9.30 -1.39 3.04
N LEU A 270 -10.37 -0.67 3.37
CA LEU A 270 -10.39 0.25 4.51
C LEU A 270 -10.22 -0.50 5.83
N LEU A 271 -10.93 -1.61 6.04
CA LEU A 271 -10.77 -2.45 7.22
C LEU A 271 -9.32 -2.90 7.40
N ARG A 272 -8.67 -3.35 6.32
CA ARG A 272 -7.30 -3.89 6.39
C ARG A 272 -6.23 -2.89 6.83
N ILE A 273 -6.42 -1.59 6.57
CA ILE A 273 -5.42 -0.59 6.95
C ILE A 273 -5.64 -0.04 8.36
N LEU A 274 -6.88 -0.04 8.86
CA LEU A 274 -7.25 0.64 10.10
C LEU A 274 -6.50 0.14 11.36
N PRO A 275 -6.28 -1.17 11.58
CA PRO A 275 -5.48 -1.64 12.72
C PRO A 275 -4.08 -1.03 12.77
N ARG A 276 -3.40 -0.94 11.61
CA ARG A 276 -2.07 -0.32 11.48
C ARG A 276 -2.14 1.18 11.77
N LEU A 277 -3.14 1.88 11.23
CA LEU A 277 -3.29 3.33 11.42
C LEU A 277 -3.66 3.69 12.86
N ALA A 278 -4.52 2.90 13.51
CA ALA A 278 -4.89 3.08 14.92
C ALA A 278 -3.68 2.96 15.85
N ALA A 279 -2.75 2.05 15.56
CA ALA A 279 -1.52 1.91 16.32
C ALA A 279 -0.54 3.09 16.12
N LEU A 280 -0.59 3.76 14.96
CA LEU A 280 0.26 4.92 14.64
C LEU A 280 -0.29 6.22 15.20
N ASP A 281 -1.57 6.49 14.99
CA ASP A 281 -2.26 7.69 15.46
C ASP A 281 -3.75 7.41 15.75
N PHE A 282 -4.00 6.81 16.91
CA PHE A 282 -5.33 6.46 17.36
C PHE A 282 -6.30 7.65 17.36
N HIS A 283 -5.83 8.83 17.78
CA HIS A 283 -6.67 10.01 17.89
C HIS A 283 -7.23 10.42 16.51
N THR A 284 -6.38 10.45 15.49
CA THR A 284 -6.79 10.92 14.15
C THR A 284 -7.80 9.98 13.48
N VAL A 285 -7.75 8.67 13.75
CA VAL A 285 -8.73 7.72 13.18
C VAL A 285 -10.05 7.65 13.97
N THR A 286 -10.08 8.15 15.21
CA THR A 286 -11.24 8.09 16.11
C THR A 286 -11.97 9.42 16.31
N HIS A 287 -11.34 10.53 15.93
CA HIS A 287 -11.92 11.87 16.07
C HIS A 287 -12.10 12.52 14.73
N THR A 288 -13.09 13.41 14.64
CA THR A 288 -13.43 14.12 13.42
C THR A 288 -13.59 15.61 13.66
N GLN A 289 -13.32 16.39 12.62
CA GLN A 289 -13.69 17.81 12.56
C GLN A 289 -14.98 18.02 11.76
N PHE A 290 -15.57 16.92 11.23
CA PHE A 290 -16.70 16.96 10.32
C PHE A 290 -17.89 16.09 10.80
N PRO A 291 -18.40 16.28 12.02
CA PRO A 291 -19.49 15.45 12.55
C PRO A 291 -20.76 15.52 11.68
N GLU A 292 -21.06 16.68 11.10
CA GLU A 292 -22.18 16.85 10.17
C GLU A 292 -22.06 15.99 8.91
N MET A 293 -20.83 15.72 8.45
CA MET A 293 -20.58 14.85 7.32
C MET A 293 -20.79 13.39 7.73
N GLU A 294 -20.23 12.97 8.86
CA GLU A 294 -20.39 11.61 9.38
C GLU A 294 -21.86 11.24 9.61
N ALA A 295 -22.67 12.19 10.09
CA ALA A 295 -24.10 12.01 10.29
C ALA A 295 -24.84 11.63 8.99
N GLN A 296 -24.40 12.14 7.84
CA GLN A 296 -24.97 11.75 6.54
C GLN A 296 -24.78 10.25 6.27
N TYR A 297 -23.68 9.69 6.76
CA TYR A 297 -23.32 8.29 6.61
C TYR A 297 -23.86 7.37 7.72
N GLY A 298 -24.49 7.94 8.76
CA GLY A 298 -25.30 7.17 9.74
C GLY A 298 -24.78 7.22 11.16
N LEU A 299 -23.67 7.91 11.39
CA LEU A 299 -23.13 8.09 12.73
C LEU A 299 -24.04 9.01 13.54
N GLN A 300 -24.27 8.63 14.80
CA GLN A 300 -25.12 9.36 15.74
C GLN A 300 -24.29 10.28 16.64
N ASP A 301 -24.96 11.13 17.42
CA ASP A 301 -24.28 11.98 18.41
C ASP A 301 -23.49 11.11 19.41
N GLY A 302 -22.17 11.34 19.49
CA GLY A 302 -21.24 10.55 20.32
C GLY A 302 -20.54 9.40 19.59
N ASP A 303 -21.04 8.99 18.43
CA ASP A 303 -20.40 8.01 17.55
C ASP A 303 -19.56 8.79 16.53
N HIS A 304 -18.23 8.75 16.64
CA HIS A 304 -17.35 9.60 15.82
C HIS A 304 -16.13 8.88 15.27
N GLY A 305 -15.69 9.36 14.12
CA GLY A 305 -14.44 8.98 13.50
C GLY A 305 -14.55 7.78 12.56
N LEU A 306 -13.51 7.64 11.73
CA LEU A 306 -13.45 6.64 10.68
C LEU A 306 -13.40 5.21 11.24
N LEU A 307 -12.70 5.03 12.38
CA LEU A 307 -12.62 3.73 13.05
C LEU A 307 -13.99 3.26 13.54
N PHE A 308 -14.79 4.14 14.15
CA PHE A 308 -16.12 3.78 14.61
C PHE A 308 -17.01 3.39 13.44
N PHE A 309 -17.06 4.25 12.41
CA PHE A 309 -17.80 3.98 11.19
C PHE A 309 -17.48 2.59 10.63
N ALA A 310 -16.19 2.30 10.45
CA ALA A 310 -15.73 1.05 9.85
C ALA A 310 -16.11 -0.19 10.67
N MET A 311 -16.04 -0.11 12.00
CA MET A 311 -16.26 -1.26 12.89
C MET A 311 -17.73 -1.50 13.25
N VAL A 312 -18.57 -0.46 13.16
CA VAL A 312 -19.95 -0.52 13.65
C VAL A 312 -20.98 -0.46 12.53
N ASP A 313 -20.85 0.51 11.61
CA ASP A 313 -21.92 0.88 10.67
C ASP A 313 -21.61 0.55 9.20
N MET A 314 -20.34 0.44 8.84
CA MET A 314 -19.91 0.34 7.44
C MET A 314 -20.27 -1.00 6.79
N VAL A 315 -20.11 -2.10 7.54
CA VAL A 315 -20.22 -3.46 7.01
C VAL A 315 -21.65 -3.98 7.12
N ASP A 316 -22.19 -4.49 6.01
CA ASP A 316 -23.41 -5.29 6.06
C ASP A 316 -23.08 -6.68 6.65
N LYS A 317 -23.54 -6.93 7.87
CA LYS A 317 -23.31 -8.19 8.59
C LYS A 317 -24.13 -9.36 8.01
N GLN A 318 -25.03 -9.12 7.05
CA GLN A 318 -25.69 -10.20 6.31
C GLN A 318 -24.78 -10.80 5.23
N ASP A 319 -23.79 -10.05 4.74
CA ASP A 319 -22.70 -10.61 3.94
C ASP A 319 -21.74 -11.36 4.87
N ILE A 320 -21.87 -12.68 4.91
CA ILE A 320 -21.10 -13.56 5.79
C ILE A 320 -19.59 -13.37 5.60
N LEU A 321 -19.12 -13.18 4.36
CA LEU A 321 -17.68 -13.04 4.09
C LEU A 321 -17.16 -11.72 4.65
N MET A 322 -17.90 -10.64 4.46
CA MET A 322 -17.56 -9.34 5.02
C MET A 322 -17.69 -9.31 6.55
N HIS A 323 -18.66 -10.03 7.11
CA HIS A 323 -18.83 -10.18 8.55
C HIS A 323 -17.65 -10.91 9.21
N LEU A 324 -17.19 -12.02 8.62
CA LEU A 324 -16.00 -12.72 9.09
C LEU A 324 -14.76 -11.84 9.02
N ASN A 325 -14.60 -11.10 7.91
CA ASN A 325 -13.50 -10.14 7.76
C ASN A 325 -13.55 -9.02 8.82
N LEU A 326 -14.75 -8.51 9.17
CA LEU A 326 -14.90 -7.55 10.26
C LEU A 326 -14.44 -8.13 11.61
N ILE A 327 -14.81 -9.38 11.91
CA ILE A 327 -14.40 -10.05 13.16
C ILE A 327 -12.87 -10.18 13.21
N ASP A 328 -12.25 -10.70 12.15
CA ASP A 328 -10.80 -10.90 12.08
C ASP A 328 -10.05 -9.57 12.26
N ILE A 329 -10.49 -8.52 11.57
CA ILE A 329 -9.88 -7.19 11.64
C ILE A 329 -10.11 -6.52 13.01
N PHE A 330 -11.27 -6.75 13.64
CA PHE A 330 -11.52 -6.22 14.99
C PHE A 330 -10.58 -6.86 16.02
N ILE A 331 -10.32 -8.17 15.89
CA ILE A 331 -9.33 -8.88 16.70
C ILE A 331 -7.92 -8.36 16.41
N GLU A 332 -7.56 -8.16 15.14
CA GLU A 332 -6.28 -7.58 14.75
C GLU A 332 -6.08 -6.17 15.34
N LEU A 333 -7.11 -5.32 15.31
CA LEU A 333 -7.11 -4.01 15.95
C LEU A 333 -6.76 -4.12 17.43
N LEU A 334 -7.49 -4.95 18.18
CA LEU A 334 -7.22 -5.13 19.63
C LEU A 334 -5.84 -5.73 19.88
N GLY A 335 -5.39 -6.66 19.03
CA GLY A 335 -4.04 -7.20 19.05
C GLY A 335 -3.00 -6.09 18.93
N ASN A 336 -3.09 -5.25 17.90
CA ASN A 336 -2.17 -4.13 17.72
C ASN A 336 -2.21 -3.13 18.87
N MET A 337 -3.41 -2.80 19.37
CA MET A 337 -3.58 -1.89 20.50
C MET A 337 -3.00 -2.45 21.81
N SER A 338 -2.98 -3.77 21.98
CA SER A 338 -2.37 -4.41 23.17
C SER A 338 -0.85 -4.31 23.21
N MET A 339 -0.21 -4.09 22.06
CA MET A 339 1.26 -4.01 21.93
C MET A 339 1.81 -2.60 22.14
N ILE A 340 0.95 -1.59 22.32
CA ILE A 340 1.34 -0.19 22.49
C ILE A 340 0.88 0.38 23.82
N GLU A 341 1.46 1.50 24.23
CA GLU A 341 1.01 2.20 25.43
C GLU A 341 -0.34 2.86 25.19
N VAL A 342 -1.38 2.30 25.81
CA VAL A 342 -2.77 2.76 25.70
C VAL A 342 -3.04 3.80 26.78
N THR A 343 -3.37 5.02 26.38
CA THR A 343 -3.81 6.08 27.32
C THR A 343 -5.19 5.75 27.90
N GLN A 344 -5.53 6.36 29.04
CA GLN A 344 -6.86 6.23 29.64
C GLN A 344 -7.99 6.56 28.65
N THR A 345 -7.86 7.66 27.90
CA THR A 345 -8.84 8.09 26.90
C THR A 345 -8.98 7.06 25.76
N THR A 346 -7.86 6.49 25.31
CA THR A 346 -7.86 5.41 24.32
C THR A 346 -8.58 4.17 24.86
N LEU A 347 -8.34 3.81 26.12
CA LEU A 347 -8.96 2.64 26.76
C LEU A 347 -10.48 2.82 26.91
N GLU A 348 -10.94 4.02 27.29
CA GLU A 348 -12.36 4.39 27.37
C GLU A 348 -13.05 4.30 26.01
N TYR A 349 -12.40 4.79 24.95
CA TYR A 349 -12.92 4.68 23.59
C TYR A 349 -13.01 3.22 23.16
N LEU A 350 -11.93 2.45 23.32
CA LEU A 350 -11.91 1.02 22.97
C LEU A 350 -12.97 0.22 23.75
N ALA A 351 -13.21 0.55 25.02
CA ALA A 351 -14.25 -0.09 25.82
C ALA A 351 -15.64 0.21 25.27
N THR A 352 -15.89 1.47 24.92
CA THR A 352 -17.15 1.92 24.30
C THR A 352 -17.38 1.22 22.95
N LEU A 353 -16.35 1.20 22.10
CA LEU A 353 -16.39 0.55 20.80
C LEU A 353 -16.64 -0.96 20.95
N THR A 354 -15.89 -1.64 21.82
CA THR A 354 -16.05 -3.08 22.07
C THR A 354 -17.44 -3.41 22.59
N LYS A 355 -17.99 -2.58 23.49
CA LYS A 355 -19.36 -2.73 24.01
C LYS A 355 -20.40 -2.60 22.90
N LYS A 356 -20.26 -1.61 22.00
CA LYS A 356 -21.17 -1.39 20.87
C LYS A 356 -21.12 -2.56 19.88
N VAL A 357 -19.92 -2.99 19.50
CA VAL A 357 -19.73 -4.06 18.51
C VAL A 357 -20.20 -5.40 19.10
N ALA A 358 -19.68 -5.81 20.24
CA ALA A 358 -20.03 -7.10 20.86
C ALA A 358 -21.49 -7.16 21.35
N GLY A 359 -22.08 -6.03 21.74
CA GLY A 359 -23.49 -5.95 22.12
C GLY A 359 -24.47 -6.12 20.96
N SER A 360 -24.03 -5.87 19.72
CA SER A 360 -24.83 -6.02 18.50
C SER A 360 -24.46 -7.25 17.66
N ASP A 361 -23.40 -7.97 18.04
CA ASP A 361 -22.81 -9.03 17.24
C ASP A 361 -22.39 -10.23 18.12
N GLY A 362 -23.26 -11.23 18.16
CA GLY A 362 -23.05 -12.44 18.97
C GLY A 362 -21.86 -13.29 18.51
N ALA A 363 -21.53 -13.29 17.21
CA ALA A 363 -20.40 -14.05 16.69
C ALA A 363 -19.08 -13.39 17.12
N LEU A 364 -18.99 -12.06 17.02
CA LEU A 364 -17.83 -11.32 17.50
C LEU A 364 -17.66 -11.47 19.02
N TYR A 365 -18.75 -11.38 19.79
CA TYR A 365 -18.70 -11.61 21.23
C TYR A 365 -18.12 -12.98 21.58
N GLN A 366 -18.60 -14.04 20.93
CA GLN A 366 -18.10 -15.41 21.14
C GLN A 366 -16.62 -15.54 20.79
N SER A 367 -16.16 -14.90 19.71
CA SER A 367 -14.74 -14.88 19.34
C SER A 367 -13.87 -14.20 20.40
N LEU A 368 -14.30 -13.06 20.95
CA LEU A 368 -13.56 -12.36 22.02
C LEU A 368 -13.55 -13.16 23.33
N GLU A 369 -14.67 -13.81 23.68
CA GLU A 369 -14.75 -14.69 24.85
C GLU A 369 -13.81 -15.89 24.71
N ALA A 370 -13.80 -16.53 23.54
CA ALA A 370 -12.92 -17.66 23.25
C ALA A 370 -11.44 -17.28 23.36
N ILE A 371 -11.04 -16.10 22.87
CA ILE A 371 -9.67 -15.59 23.01
C ILE A 371 -9.32 -15.36 24.48
N SER A 372 -10.24 -14.81 25.27
CA SER A 372 -10.01 -14.46 26.68
C SER A 372 -9.73 -15.68 27.58
N VAL A 373 -10.18 -16.86 27.17
CA VAL A 373 -9.99 -18.13 27.91
C VAL A 373 -8.98 -19.07 27.25
N SER A 374 -8.49 -18.74 26.06
CA SER A 374 -7.57 -19.59 25.31
C SER A 374 -6.16 -19.55 25.92
N PRO A 375 -5.54 -20.71 26.21
CA PRO A 375 -4.17 -20.76 26.72
C PRO A 375 -3.14 -20.32 25.66
N ASP A 376 -3.50 -20.34 24.38
CA ASP A 376 -2.63 -19.99 23.26
C ASP A 376 -2.77 -18.51 22.84
N ALA A 377 -3.66 -17.75 23.48
CA ALA A 377 -3.85 -16.34 23.18
C ALA A 377 -2.66 -15.49 23.66
N PRO A 378 -2.28 -14.42 22.93
CA PRO A 378 -1.26 -13.48 23.37
C PRO A 378 -1.60 -12.88 24.75
N PRO A 379 -0.70 -12.94 25.76
CA PRO A 379 -0.98 -12.46 27.10
C PRO A 379 -1.40 -10.99 27.15
N ASP A 380 -0.75 -10.14 26.35
CA ASP A 380 -1.02 -8.70 26.30
C ASP A 380 -2.45 -8.41 25.79
N LEU A 381 -2.93 -9.20 24.82
CA LEU A 381 -4.29 -9.12 24.31
C LEU A 381 -5.32 -9.55 25.36
N VAL A 382 -5.07 -10.65 26.07
CA VAL A 382 -5.94 -11.11 27.16
C VAL A 382 -6.00 -10.05 28.27
N GLU A 383 -4.86 -9.45 28.63
CA GLU A 383 -4.83 -8.36 29.62
C GLU A 383 -5.65 -7.15 29.16
N LEU A 384 -5.53 -6.75 27.89
CA LEU A 384 -6.34 -5.67 27.33
C LEU A 384 -7.83 -6.01 27.39
N LEU A 385 -8.25 -7.20 26.99
CA LEU A 385 -9.65 -7.63 27.05
C LEU A 385 -10.20 -7.61 28.48
N VAL A 386 -9.40 -8.05 29.46
CA VAL A 386 -9.75 -7.97 30.89
C VAL A 386 -9.85 -6.51 31.36
N LYS A 387 -9.00 -5.61 30.88
CA LYS A 387 -9.11 -4.18 31.20
C LYS A 387 -10.40 -3.60 30.61
N LEU A 388 -10.70 -3.88 29.35
CA LEU A 388 -11.90 -3.38 28.67
C LEU A 388 -13.19 -3.86 29.34
N SER A 389 -13.23 -5.10 29.84
CA SER A 389 -14.41 -5.63 30.54
C SER A 389 -14.69 -4.95 31.90
N ARG A 390 -13.68 -4.30 32.51
CA ARG A 390 -13.86 -3.55 33.77
C ARG A 390 -14.53 -2.19 33.60
N TYR A 391 -14.61 -1.67 32.37
CA TYR A 391 -15.31 -0.43 32.05
C TYR A 391 -16.81 -0.66 31.78
N GLN A 392 -17.29 -1.90 31.92
CA GLN A 392 -18.65 -2.30 31.54
C GLN A 392 -19.76 -1.75 32.41
#